data_AF-A0A7J6KYG5-F1
#
_entry.id   AF-A0A7J6KYG5-F1
#
_cell.length_a   1.000
_cell.length_b   1.000
_cell.length_c   1.000
_cell.angle_alpha   90.00
_cell.angle_beta   90.00
_cell.angle_gamma   90.00
#
_symmetry.space_group_name_H-M   'P 1'
#
loop_
_entity.id
_entity.type
_entity.pdbx_description
1 polymer ?
#
loop_
_entity_poly.entity_id
_entity_poly.type
_entity_poly.pdbx_seq_one_letter_code
_entity_poly.pdbx_strand_id
1 'polypeptide(L)'
;MADSSDPPEPPKVDDDVICSSWSEGCDNNNNDSAEGQAPNATDQPVATEIPNPPAVQQPQPQTIVVVSGLPTVSPAQVAPINVSPTVYAASPPVENCKEVARADAAIAKRHLMVTSCTSRDRETDSYAWRSIWKTSRTEMGEFGVGIQLYFDFLLYLGVVLLVMAFMATPLLHKAAQGDLAGVGANVMVRTSIGNIGECGKFGELCTDVTYVPYRRLNPGSDVLLRERTPLYGGLDATAMVVLLSFALVFYTIHIKRVVRQQDEDNITPSDFSVHVMGLPRRLGTTPEEHHQYAHRLKEHFERLIGDMPAEEGERDPDQPIVCEVALARDYDGAVRNFLGQGKLYVRKHEMVAQVTALYAEGKTKKARKLEKKVAAIDAELAKLGENVKSQKDKLDLDRDVCQAHVIFNEEAYKKFILHRYRFSGSWLWRLATATATLSANLLMSQQQQQQQQQQQQQLANVMISSSTHNN
;
A
#
# COMPACT_ATOMS: atom_id res chain seq x y z
N MET A 1 51.40 38.73 10.87
CA MET A 1 50.68 39.29 9.71
C MET A 1 50.40 38.14 8.77
N ALA A 2 49.27 37.47 8.96
CA ALA A 2 48.79 36.40 8.10
C ALA A 2 47.34 36.78 7.77
N ASP A 3 47.12 37.05 6.49
CA ASP A 3 45.89 37.56 5.90
C ASP A 3 44.80 36.48 5.95
N SER A 4 43.65 36.81 6.54
CA SER A 4 42.45 35.99 6.51
C SER A 4 41.65 36.32 5.26
N SER A 5 41.92 35.61 4.17
CA SER A 5 41.07 35.64 2.98
C SER A 5 39.95 34.61 3.12
N ASP A 6 38.74 35.08 3.43
CA ASP A 6 37.53 34.28 3.33
C ASP A 6 37.31 33.81 1.88
N PRO A 7 36.77 32.58 1.67
CA PRO A 7 36.48 32.07 0.34
C PRO A 7 35.30 32.84 -0.29
N PRO A 8 35.29 32.99 -1.63
CA PRO A 8 34.24 33.74 -2.33
C PRO A 8 32.89 33.03 -2.23
N GLU A 9 31.86 33.85 -2.00
CA GLU A 9 30.45 33.46 -1.98
C GLU A 9 30.03 32.84 -3.34
N PRO A 10 29.31 31.71 -3.37
CA PRO A 10 28.84 31.13 -4.61
C PRO A 10 27.77 32.03 -5.28
N PRO A 11 27.68 32.03 -6.63
CA PRO A 11 26.72 32.85 -7.34
C PRO A 11 25.29 32.41 -7.01
N LYS A 12 24.43 33.40 -6.74
CA LYS A 12 22.99 33.21 -6.58
C LYS A 12 22.42 32.67 -7.89
N VAL A 13 21.84 31.47 -7.82
CA VAL A 13 21.07 30.86 -8.90
C VAL A 13 19.65 31.41 -8.81
N ASP A 14 19.15 32.00 -9.89
CA ASP A 14 17.76 32.46 -10.00
C ASP A 14 16.84 31.24 -10.17
N ASP A 15 16.02 30.94 -9.16
CA ASP A 15 15.11 29.78 -9.10
C ASP A 15 13.82 29.91 -9.93
N ASP A 16 13.72 30.87 -10.85
CA ASP A 16 12.44 31.25 -11.49
C ASP A 16 12.11 30.52 -12.82
N VAL A 17 12.78 29.43 -13.21
CA VAL A 17 12.61 28.83 -14.56
C VAL A 17 12.25 27.34 -14.62
N ILE A 18 12.02 26.63 -13.51
CA ILE A 18 11.68 25.20 -13.55
C ILE A 18 10.38 24.88 -12.79
N CYS A 19 9.24 25.30 -13.34
CA CYS A 19 7.91 24.77 -12.97
C CYS A 19 6.85 25.07 -14.06
N SER A 20 7.13 24.67 -15.32
CA SER A 20 6.11 24.70 -16.38
C SER A 20 6.40 23.69 -17.48
N SER A 21 6.30 22.40 -17.15
CA SER A 21 5.92 21.33 -18.08
C SER A 21 5.54 20.12 -17.23
N TRP A 22 4.67 19.24 -17.71
CA TRP A 22 4.02 18.13 -16.99
C TRP A 22 2.69 18.46 -16.29
N SER A 23 1.73 18.95 -17.08
CA SER A 23 0.30 18.75 -16.80
C SER A 23 -0.50 18.76 -18.11
N GLU A 24 -0.32 17.74 -18.93
CA GLU A 24 -1.21 17.43 -20.06
C GLU A 24 -1.49 15.93 -20.05
N GLY A 25 -2.77 15.55 -20.17
CA GLY A 25 -3.17 14.17 -20.46
C GLY A 25 -3.96 13.45 -19.35
N CYS A 26 -5.11 13.99 -18.95
CA CYS A 26 -6.24 13.19 -18.44
C CYS A 26 -7.53 13.89 -18.90
N ASP A 27 -7.81 13.81 -20.20
CA ASP A 27 -9.07 14.23 -20.77
C ASP A 27 -10.19 13.25 -20.41
N ASN A 28 -11.31 13.87 -20.06
CA ASN A 28 -12.58 13.25 -19.74
C ASN A 28 -13.19 12.60 -20.98
N ASN A 29 -13.47 11.30 -20.93
CA ASN A 29 -14.47 10.68 -21.78
C ASN A 29 -15.79 10.55 -21.00
N ASN A 30 -16.60 11.61 -21.10
CA ASN A 30 -18.05 11.51 -20.96
C ASN A 30 -18.60 11.18 -22.35
N ASN A 31 -19.26 10.03 -22.51
CA ASN A 31 -20.20 9.80 -23.59
C ASN A 31 -21.49 9.21 -23.01
N ASP A 32 -22.54 10.02 -23.14
CA ASP A 32 -23.84 9.65 -23.68
C ASP A 32 -24.58 8.45 -23.08
N SER A 33 -25.46 8.76 -22.12
CA SER A 33 -26.67 7.96 -21.90
C SER A 33 -27.87 8.75 -22.42
N ALA A 34 -28.54 8.15 -23.40
CA ALA A 34 -29.64 8.68 -24.17
C ALA A 34 -30.87 9.02 -23.33
N GLU A 35 -31.56 10.06 -23.78
CA GLU A 35 -32.86 10.53 -23.32
C GLU A 35 -33.92 9.43 -23.40
N GLY A 36 -34.60 9.20 -22.27
CA GLY A 36 -35.87 8.50 -22.18
C GLY A 36 -36.87 9.36 -21.44
N GLN A 37 -37.77 10.01 -22.20
CA GLN A 37 -38.94 10.73 -21.68
C GLN A 37 -39.85 9.77 -20.91
N ALA A 38 -40.24 10.17 -19.69
CA ALA A 38 -41.36 9.57 -18.95
C ALA A 38 -42.42 10.66 -18.65
N PRO A 39 -43.72 10.32 -18.74
CA PRO A 39 -44.79 11.29 -18.67
C PRO A 39 -45.20 11.65 -17.23
N ASN A 40 -45.75 12.85 -17.15
CA ASN A 40 -46.37 13.51 -16.02
C ASN A 40 -47.57 12.71 -15.49
N ALA A 41 -47.59 12.37 -14.20
CA ALA A 41 -48.78 11.89 -13.50
C ALA A 41 -48.78 12.43 -12.06
N THR A 42 -49.65 13.41 -11.86
CA THR A 42 -50.02 13.99 -10.58
C THR A 42 -50.96 13.02 -9.86
N ASP A 43 -50.59 12.53 -8.67
CA ASP A 43 -51.57 12.05 -7.69
C ASP A 43 -50.98 12.19 -6.27
N GLN A 44 -51.72 12.92 -5.43
CA GLN A 44 -51.46 13.07 -3.99
C GLN A 44 -51.99 11.83 -3.25
N PRO A 45 -51.26 11.28 -2.27
CA PRO A 45 -51.87 10.40 -1.29
C PRO A 45 -52.21 11.14 0.00
N VAL A 46 -53.43 10.84 0.44
CA VAL A 46 -54.07 11.19 1.71
C VAL A 46 -53.24 10.66 2.89
N ALA A 47 -53.01 11.55 3.87
CA ALA A 47 -52.35 11.23 5.13
C ALA A 47 -53.23 10.26 5.96
N THR A 48 -52.65 9.10 6.31
CA THR A 48 -53.23 8.19 7.31
C THR A 48 -52.25 8.15 8.48
N GLU A 49 -52.68 8.64 9.65
CA GLU A 49 -51.94 8.57 10.90
C GLU A 49 -51.79 7.10 11.34
N ILE A 50 -50.56 6.66 11.57
CA ILE A 50 -50.22 5.38 12.21
C ILE A 50 -49.71 5.68 13.64
N PRO A 51 -50.15 4.96 14.68
CA PRO A 51 -49.74 5.24 16.06
C PRO A 51 -48.28 4.83 16.31
N ASN A 52 -47.59 5.63 17.13
CA ASN A 52 -46.21 5.38 17.58
C ASN A 52 -46.06 4.01 18.27
N PRO A 53 -45.04 3.21 17.92
CA PRO A 53 -44.68 2.02 18.70
C PRO A 53 -43.98 2.40 20.02
N PRO A 54 -44.07 1.55 21.06
CA PRO A 54 -43.49 1.83 22.37
C PRO A 54 -41.95 1.79 22.34
N ALA A 55 -41.35 2.59 23.22
CA ALA A 55 -39.92 2.79 23.36
C ALA A 55 -39.16 1.46 23.58
N VAL A 56 -38.23 1.16 22.67
CA VAL A 56 -37.25 0.09 22.83
C VAL A 56 -36.12 0.58 23.73
N GLN A 57 -35.90 -0.11 24.86
CA GLN A 57 -34.78 0.14 25.77
C GLN A 57 -33.45 -0.18 25.07
N GLN A 58 -32.55 0.80 25.04
CA GLN A 58 -31.16 0.60 24.63
C GLN A 58 -30.44 -0.35 25.61
N PRO A 59 -29.68 -1.34 25.13
CA PRO A 59 -28.83 -2.15 26.01
C PRO A 59 -27.66 -1.31 26.55
N GLN A 60 -27.40 -1.45 27.85
CA GLN A 60 -26.29 -0.78 28.54
C GLN A 60 -24.93 -1.27 28.03
N PRO A 61 -23.90 -0.40 28.00
CA PRO A 61 -22.55 -0.79 27.59
C PRO A 61 -21.95 -1.80 28.57
N GLN A 62 -21.57 -2.97 28.05
CA GLN A 62 -20.84 -3.99 28.80
C GLN A 62 -19.44 -3.47 29.15
N THR A 63 -19.10 -3.56 30.42
CA THR A 63 -17.78 -3.21 30.97
C THR A 63 -16.76 -4.25 30.52
N ILE A 64 -15.75 -3.83 29.76
CA ILE A 64 -14.61 -4.66 29.38
C ILE A 64 -13.78 -4.94 30.63
N VAL A 65 -13.75 -6.20 31.06
CA VAL A 65 -12.85 -6.70 32.10
C VAL A 65 -11.51 -7.02 31.44
N VAL A 66 -10.47 -6.24 31.75
CA VAL A 66 -9.10 -6.50 31.31
C VAL A 66 -8.51 -7.62 32.16
N VAL A 67 -8.44 -8.83 31.61
CA VAL A 67 -7.73 -9.96 32.21
C VAL A 67 -6.23 -9.78 31.99
N SER A 68 -5.49 -9.60 33.09
CA SER A 68 -4.03 -9.42 33.08
C SER A 68 -3.35 -10.80 33.15
N GLY A 69 -2.77 -11.25 32.04
CA GLY A 69 -2.05 -12.54 32.02
C GLY A 69 -1.51 -12.96 30.66
N LEU A 70 -0.67 -12.14 30.02
CA LEU A 70 0.09 -12.50 28.82
C LEU A 70 1.55 -12.06 28.95
N PRO A 71 2.51 -12.78 28.34
CA PRO A 71 3.93 -12.57 28.53
C PRO A 71 4.40 -11.23 27.95
N THR A 72 5.39 -10.64 28.64
CA THR A 72 5.99 -9.34 28.38
C THR A 72 6.52 -9.24 26.94
N VAL A 73 5.77 -8.57 26.07
CA VAL A 73 6.22 -8.13 24.73
C VAL A 73 7.29 -7.05 24.91
N SER A 74 8.42 -7.17 24.21
CA SER A 74 9.48 -6.15 24.17
C SER A 74 8.92 -4.84 23.59
N PRO A 75 8.88 -3.73 24.35
CA PRO A 75 8.33 -2.48 23.87
C PRO A 75 9.40 -1.73 23.06
N ALA A 76 9.49 -2.02 21.76
CA ALA A 76 10.06 -1.09 20.79
C ALA A 76 9.00 -0.11 20.24
N GLN A 77 7.74 -0.23 20.67
CA GLN A 77 6.69 0.73 20.31
C GLN A 77 6.61 1.86 21.33
N VAL A 78 6.95 3.05 20.84
CA VAL A 78 6.67 4.36 21.43
C VAL A 78 5.24 4.37 21.98
N ALA A 79 5.08 4.57 23.28
CA ALA A 79 3.77 4.83 23.87
C ALA A 79 3.11 5.99 23.11
N PRO A 80 1.85 5.86 22.64
CA PRO A 80 1.20 6.95 21.93
C PRO A 80 1.19 8.18 22.84
N ILE A 81 1.77 9.28 22.35
CA ILE A 81 1.66 10.58 23.01
C ILE A 81 0.17 10.92 22.94
N ASN A 82 -0.54 10.77 24.06
CA ASN A 82 -1.94 11.12 24.18
C ASN A 82 -2.06 12.65 24.19
N VAL A 83 -1.97 13.27 23.00
CA VAL A 83 -2.19 14.70 22.84
C VAL A 83 -3.70 14.92 22.91
N SER A 84 -4.20 15.31 24.08
CA SER A 84 -5.63 15.56 24.27
C SER A 84 -6.13 16.62 23.26
N PRO A 85 -7.17 16.35 22.45
CA PRO A 85 -7.69 17.29 21.45
C PRO A 85 -8.19 18.62 22.01
N THR A 86 -8.36 18.70 23.33
CA THR A 86 -8.89 19.86 24.06
C THR A 86 -7.99 21.09 24.05
N VAL A 87 -6.73 20.99 23.60
CA VAL A 87 -5.80 22.14 23.55
C VAL A 87 -6.13 23.11 22.41
N TYR A 88 -6.88 22.70 21.39
CA TYR A 88 -7.19 23.57 20.23
C TYR A 88 -8.43 24.46 20.40
N ALA A 89 -9.18 24.36 21.50
CA ALA A 89 -10.50 25.01 21.62
C ALA A 89 -10.51 26.37 22.35
N ALA A 90 -9.41 26.78 22.98
CA ALA A 90 -9.34 28.05 23.69
C ALA A 90 -8.13 28.85 23.22
N SER A 91 -8.35 29.85 22.36
CA SER A 91 -7.32 30.82 21.98
C SER A 91 -6.85 31.54 23.26
N PRO A 92 -5.60 31.34 23.71
CA PRO A 92 -5.09 32.07 24.86
C PRO A 92 -4.99 33.57 24.52
N PRO A 93 -5.07 34.46 25.52
CA PRO A 93 -4.89 35.90 25.32
C PRO A 93 -3.56 36.21 24.63
N VAL A 94 -3.59 37.20 23.73
CA VAL A 94 -2.55 37.55 22.73
C VAL A 94 -1.16 37.79 23.34
N GLU A 95 -1.07 38.11 24.63
CA GLU A 95 0.21 38.37 25.32
C GLU A 95 1.11 37.12 25.46
N ASN A 96 0.58 35.90 25.29
CA ASN A 96 1.36 34.66 25.42
C ASN A 96 1.64 33.89 24.12
N CYS A 97 1.35 34.46 22.94
CA CYS A 97 1.54 33.77 21.66
C CYS A 97 2.99 33.31 21.40
N LYS A 98 4.01 34.02 21.91
CA LYS A 98 5.42 33.63 21.75
C LYS A 98 5.81 32.40 22.58
N GLU A 99 5.24 32.25 23.77
CA GLU A 99 5.53 31.11 24.65
C GLU A 99 4.83 29.85 24.13
N VAL A 100 3.57 29.98 23.69
CA VAL A 100 2.82 28.89 23.06
C VAL A 100 3.52 28.40 21.79
N ALA A 101 3.97 29.31 20.92
CA ALA A 101 4.70 28.93 19.71
C ALA A 101 6.03 28.21 20.00
N ARG A 102 6.73 28.58 21.09
CA ARG A 102 7.96 27.89 21.52
C ARG A 102 7.67 26.50 22.09
N ALA A 103 6.60 26.37 22.89
CA ALA A 103 6.16 25.09 23.42
C ALA A 103 5.76 24.13 22.28
N ASP A 104 4.98 24.61 21.31
CA ASP A 104 4.58 23.85 20.13
C ASP A 104 5.80 23.42 19.30
N ALA A 105 6.77 24.32 19.10
CA ALA A 105 8.01 23.99 18.40
C ALA A 105 8.84 22.92 19.13
N ALA A 106 8.89 22.96 20.47
CA ALA A 106 9.59 21.96 21.27
C ALA A 106 8.88 20.60 21.21
N ILE A 107 7.54 20.58 21.28
CA ILE A 107 6.73 19.37 21.12
C ILE A 107 6.91 18.79 19.72
N ALA A 108 6.82 19.62 18.67
CA ALA A 108 7.04 19.20 17.29
C ALA A 108 8.44 18.64 17.06
N LYS A 109 9.48 19.26 17.65
CA LYS A 109 10.86 18.76 17.59
C LYS A 109 10.98 17.42 18.31
N ARG A 110 10.38 17.25 19.49
CA ARG A 110 10.39 15.97 20.21
C ARG A 110 9.68 14.89 19.40
N HIS A 111 8.49 15.19 18.87
CA HIS A 111 7.74 14.29 18.01
C HIS A 111 8.57 13.89 16.79
N LEU A 112 9.20 14.84 16.11
CA LEU A 112 10.12 14.57 15.00
C LEU A 112 11.23 13.61 15.40
N MET A 113 11.91 13.85 16.53
CA MET A 113 12.99 12.97 16.97
C MET A 113 12.48 11.56 17.28
N VAL A 114 11.32 11.45 17.95
CA VAL A 114 10.67 10.18 18.30
C VAL A 114 10.26 9.38 17.06
N THR A 115 9.76 10.04 16.02
CA THR A 115 9.27 9.39 14.79
C THR A 115 10.33 9.25 13.70
N SER A 116 11.53 9.81 13.89
CA SER A 116 12.64 9.74 12.94
C SER A 116 13.60 8.60 13.25
N CYS A 117 14.58 8.36 12.37
CA CYS A 117 15.66 7.37 12.56
C CYS A 117 16.69 7.83 13.61
N THR A 118 16.25 7.97 14.85
CA THR A 118 17.09 8.31 16.00
C THR A 118 17.23 7.08 16.91
N SER A 119 18.23 7.12 17.79
CA SER A 119 18.39 6.19 18.89
C SER A 119 18.10 6.94 20.18
N ARG A 120 17.21 6.39 21.02
CA ARG A 120 16.88 6.94 22.32
C ARG A 120 17.86 6.40 23.35
N ASP A 121 18.62 7.30 23.96
CA ASP A 121 19.37 6.98 25.16
C ASP A 121 18.41 6.96 26.37
N ARG A 122 18.27 5.78 26.99
CA ARG A 122 17.33 5.58 28.11
C ARG A 122 17.76 6.31 29.37
N GLU A 123 19.06 6.56 29.56
CA GLU A 123 19.56 7.21 30.78
C GLU A 123 19.32 8.71 30.74
N THR A 124 19.54 9.34 29.58
CA THR A 124 19.45 10.80 29.43
C THR A 124 18.12 11.28 28.85
N ASP A 125 17.23 10.36 28.44
CA ASP A 125 16.03 10.62 27.63
C ASP A 125 16.32 11.48 26.38
N SER A 126 17.55 11.41 25.87
CA SER A 126 17.99 12.17 24.72
C SER A 126 17.92 11.31 23.46
N TYR A 127 17.74 11.98 22.31
CA TYR A 127 17.68 11.33 21.01
C TYR A 127 18.91 11.73 20.21
N ALA A 128 19.67 10.73 19.76
CA ALA A 128 20.80 10.92 18.87
C ALA A 128 20.46 10.41 17.47
N TRP A 129 20.85 11.14 16.43
CA TRP A 129 20.75 10.64 15.06
C TRP A 129 21.61 9.39 14.89
N ARG A 130 21.03 8.34 14.30
CA ARG A 130 21.76 7.11 14.02
C ARG A 130 22.86 7.40 12.99
N SER A 131 24.06 6.85 13.21
CA SER A 131 25.19 7.08 12.31
C SER A 131 25.07 6.20 11.07
N ILE A 132 25.26 6.78 9.88
CA ILE A 132 25.23 6.07 8.59
C ILE A 132 26.22 4.90 8.58
N TRP A 133 27.37 5.05 9.24
CA TRP A 133 28.45 4.05 9.23
C TRP A 133 28.36 3.03 10.36
N LYS A 134 27.63 3.32 11.44
CA LYS A 134 27.53 2.41 12.61
C LYS A 134 26.23 1.63 12.66
N THR A 135 25.18 2.11 12.02
CA THR A 135 23.86 1.46 12.05
C THR A 135 23.91 0.19 11.21
N SER A 136 23.63 -0.95 11.84
CA SER A 136 23.57 -2.22 11.14
C SER A 136 22.35 -2.30 10.21
N ARG A 137 22.42 -3.14 9.17
CA ARG A 137 21.29 -3.38 8.25
C ARG A 137 20.08 -4.00 8.97
N THR A 138 20.36 -4.81 10.00
CA THR A 138 19.35 -5.40 10.88
C THR A 138 18.65 -4.36 11.76
N GLU A 139 19.39 -3.37 12.29
CA GLU A 139 18.78 -2.24 13.02
C GLU A 139 17.90 -1.38 12.12
N MET A 140 18.25 -1.23 10.84
CA MET A 140 17.37 -0.55 9.88
C MET A 140 16.07 -1.34 9.61
N GLY A 141 16.07 -2.65 9.85
CA GLY A 141 14.88 -3.51 9.76
C GLY A 141 13.78 -3.13 10.75
N GLU A 142 14.12 -2.43 11.85
CA GLU A 142 13.13 -1.87 12.79
C GLU A 142 12.14 -0.92 12.10
N PHE A 143 12.55 -0.25 11.01
CA PHE A 143 11.70 0.66 10.24
C PHE A 143 10.91 -0.06 9.12
N GLY A 144 11.15 -1.35 8.91
CA GLY A 144 10.45 -2.19 7.95
C GLY A 144 11.37 -3.09 7.13
N VAL A 145 10.88 -4.29 6.84
CA VAL A 145 11.60 -5.33 6.08
C VAL A 145 12.10 -4.86 4.72
N GLY A 146 11.34 -3.97 4.06
CA GLY A 146 11.70 -3.44 2.75
C GLY A 146 12.98 -2.60 2.78
N ILE A 147 13.19 -1.83 3.85
CA ILE A 147 14.40 -0.99 3.99
C ILE A 147 15.62 -1.88 4.23
N GLN A 148 15.51 -2.89 5.10
CA GLN A 148 16.58 -3.87 5.32
C GLN A 148 16.93 -4.60 4.03
N LEU A 149 15.94 -5.12 3.30
CA LEU A 149 16.15 -5.82 2.03
C LEU A 149 16.78 -4.93 0.96
N TYR A 150 16.43 -3.65 0.91
CA TYR A 150 17.02 -2.68 0.00
C TYR A 150 18.54 -2.50 0.26
N PHE A 151 18.95 -2.30 1.52
CA PHE A 151 20.36 -2.16 1.84
C PHE A 151 21.15 -3.47 1.72
N ASP A 152 20.52 -4.60 2.04
CA ASP A 152 21.09 -5.92 1.76
C ASP A 152 21.35 -6.12 0.26
N PHE A 153 20.36 -5.75 -0.58
CA PHE A 153 20.49 -5.82 -2.03
C PHE A 153 21.66 -4.95 -2.53
N LEU A 154 21.73 -3.69 -2.11
CA LEU A 154 22.81 -2.79 -2.52
C LEU A 154 24.19 -3.31 -2.13
N LEU A 155 24.35 -3.81 -0.90
CA LEU A 155 25.62 -4.35 -0.44
C LEU A 155 26.03 -5.57 -1.27
N TYR A 156 25.14 -6.55 -1.43
CA TYR A 156 25.47 -7.77 -2.16
C TYR A 156 25.65 -7.51 -3.65
N LEU A 157 24.85 -6.62 -4.25
CA LEU A 157 25.04 -6.18 -5.63
C LEU A 157 26.41 -5.51 -5.79
N GLY A 158 26.82 -4.65 -4.86
CA GLY A 158 28.15 -4.04 -4.85
C GLY A 158 29.27 -5.08 -4.81
N VAL A 159 29.14 -6.12 -3.97
CA VAL A 159 30.09 -7.25 -3.91
C VAL A 159 30.12 -8.03 -5.22
N VAL A 160 28.97 -8.31 -5.83
CA VAL A 160 28.88 -9.02 -7.12
C VAL A 160 29.51 -8.21 -8.24
N LEU A 161 29.22 -6.90 -8.31
CA LEU A 161 29.82 -6.01 -9.29
C LEU A 161 31.34 -5.90 -9.11
N LEU A 162 31.84 -5.93 -7.88
CA LEU A 162 33.27 -5.99 -7.58
C LEU A 162 33.90 -7.28 -8.13
N VAL A 163 33.26 -8.44 -7.91
CA VAL A 163 33.71 -9.73 -8.46
C VAL A 163 33.71 -9.70 -9.99
N MET A 164 32.66 -9.19 -10.61
CA MET A 164 32.58 -9.03 -12.07
C MET A 164 33.66 -8.09 -12.60
N ALA A 165 33.95 -6.99 -11.89
CA ALA A 165 35.03 -6.07 -12.26
C ALA A 165 36.40 -6.75 -12.22
N PHE A 166 36.68 -7.57 -11.21
CA PHE A 166 37.90 -8.39 -11.16
C PHE A 166 37.98 -9.36 -12.34
N MET A 167 36.86 -10.00 -12.72
CA MET A 167 36.81 -10.89 -13.88
C MET A 167 36.98 -10.17 -15.23
N ALA A 168 36.52 -8.93 -15.33
CA ALA A 168 36.67 -8.09 -16.53
C ALA A 168 38.07 -7.45 -16.64
N THR A 169 38.83 -7.40 -15.54
CA THR A 169 40.15 -6.74 -15.48
C THR A 169 41.15 -7.26 -16.53
N PRO A 170 41.30 -8.58 -16.78
CA PRO A 170 42.20 -9.08 -17.83
C PRO A 170 41.84 -8.58 -19.22
N LEU A 171 40.53 -8.51 -19.54
CA LEU A 171 40.05 -8.00 -20.82
C LEU A 171 40.33 -6.50 -20.95
N LEU A 172 40.02 -5.72 -19.91
CA LEU A 172 40.29 -4.27 -19.87
C LEU A 172 41.79 -3.96 -19.99
N HIS A 173 42.63 -4.74 -19.32
CA HIS A 173 44.08 -4.61 -19.40
C HIS A 173 44.58 -4.85 -20.84
N LYS A 174 43.99 -5.82 -21.55
CA LYS A 174 44.36 -6.15 -22.93
C LYS A 174 43.81 -5.16 -23.93
N ALA A 175 42.60 -4.67 -23.72
CA ALA A 175 42.06 -3.54 -24.47
C ALA A 175 42.98 -2.32 -24.36
N ALA A 176 43.40 -1.96 -23.13
CA ALA A 176 44.28 -0.81 -22.90
C ALA A 176 45.68 -0.94 -23.53
N GLN A 177 46.16 -2.16 -23.77
CA GLN A 177 47.45 -2.44 -24.40
C GLN A 177 47.40 -2.47 -25.93
N GLY A 178 46.22 -2.60 -26.53
CA GLY A 178 46.09 -2.68 -27.97
C GLY A 178 46.19 -1.31 -28.66
N ASP A 179 46.39 -1.34 -29.98
CA ASP A 179 46.65 -0.15 -30.80
C ASP A 179 45.66 -0.04 -31.98
N LEU A 180 44.50 -0.70 -31.87
CA LEU A 180 43.53 -0.73 -32.96
C LEU A 180 42.78 0.60 -33.12
N ALA A 181 42.64 1.37 -32.04
CA ALA A 181 42.02 2.70 -32.06
C ALA A 181 42.94 3.79 -32.62
N GLY A 182 44.24 3.51 -32.77
CA GLY A 182 45.24 4.44 -33.28
C GLY A 182 45.75 5.48 -32.27
N VAL A 183 46.84 6.14 -32.66
CA VAL A 183 47.50 7.19 -31.88
C VAL A 183 46.57 8.41 -31.78
N GLY A 184 46.15 8.75 -30.57
CA GLY A 184 45.24 9.88 -30.30
C GLY A 184 43.79 9.50 -29.94
N ALA A 185 43.46 8.20 -29.93
CA ALA A 185 42.14 7.76 -29.48
C ALA A 185 41.86 8.12 -28.00
N ASN A 186 40.61 8.52 -27.73
CA ASN A 186 40.14 8.81 -26.37
C ASN A 186 40.27 7.57 -25.46
N VAL A 187 40.47 7.79 -24.16
CA VAL A 187 40.57 6.74 -23.12
C VAL A 187 39.43 5.74 -23.21
N MET A 188 38.20 6.19 -23.44
CA MET A 188 37.04 5.30 -23.58
C MET A 188 37.16 4.32 -24.76
N VAL A 189 37.75 4.77 -25.87
CA VAL A 189 37.97 3.92 -27.04
C VAL A 189 39.10 2.93 -26.73
N ARG A 190 40.16 3.37 -26.04
CA ARG A 190 41.29 2.53 -25.62
C ARG A 190 40.90 1.41 -24.66
N THR A 191 39.89 1.63 -23.82
CA THR A 191 39.38 0.60 -22.90
C THR A 191 38.30 -0.29 -23.52
N SER A 192 37.88 -0.02 -24.75
CA SER A 192 36.85 -0.81 -25.43
C SER A 192 37.41 -2.11 -26.01
N ILE A 193 36.55 -3.11 -26.19
CA ILE A 193 36.90 -4.37 -26.86
C ILE A 193 37.43 -4.13 -28.28
N GLY A 194 37.00 -3.04 -28.92
CA GLY A 194 37.45 -2.62 -30.23
C GLY A 194 38.90 -2.12 -30.27
N ASN A 195 39.58 -1.95 -29.13
CA ASN A 195 41.01 -1.61 -29.12
C ASN A 195 41.92 -2.85 -29.03
N ILE A 196 41.39 -4.05 -28.84
CA ILE A 196 42.21 -5.25 -28.62
C ILE A 196 42.96 -5.64 -29.91
N GLY A 197 44.24 -5.94 -29.76
CA GLY A 197 45.11 -6.42 -30.83
C GLY A 197 46.04 -5.34 -31.40
N GLU A 198 46.96 -5.78 -32.26
CA GLU A 198 47.94 -4.94 -32.93
C GLU A 198 47.50 -4.61 -34.36
N CYS A 199 47.65 -3.35 -34.76
CA CYS A 199 47.29 -2.85 -36.09
C CYS A 199 48.51 -2.37 -36.92
N GLY A 200 49.71 -2.45 -36.33
CA GLY A 200 50.95 -1.95 -36.93
C GLY A 200 50.99 -0.42 -36.99
N LYS A 201 52.15 0.14 -37.36
CA LYS A 201 52.28 1.58 -37.56
C LYS A 201 51.34 2.01 -38.69
N PHE A 202 50.53 3.04 -38.47
CA PHE A 202 49.57 3.57 -39.45
C PHE A 202 48.51 2.59 -39.97
N GLY A 203 48.24 1.51 -39.23
CA GLY A 203 47.18 0.55 -39.61
C GLY A 203 47.54 -0.38 -40.76
N GLU A 204 48.84 -0.52 -41.08
CA GLU A 204 49.33 -1.39 -42.16
C GLU A 204 48.84 -2.85 -42.05
N LEU A 205 48.61 -3.35 -40.83
CA LEU A 205 48.10 -4.71 -40.57
C LEU A 205 46.56 -4.80 -40.54
N CYS A 206 45.86 -3.68 -40.74
CA CYS A 206 44.40 -3.58 -40.68
C CYS A 206 43.75 -3.17 -42.00
N THR A 207 44.45 -3.31 -43.12
CA THR A 207 43.93 -2.98 -44.45
C THR A 207 42.74 -3.84 -44.88
N ASP A 208 42.63 -5.06 -44.34
CA ASP A 208 41.53 -5.98 -44.61
C ASP A 208 40.89 -6.49 -43.30
N VAL A 209 39.56 -6.40 -43.24
CA VAL A 209 38.71 -6.81 -42.11
C VAL A 209 38.74 -8.33 -41.91
N THR A 210 39.01 -9.11 -42.96
CA THR A 210 39.05 -10.58 -42.87
C THR A 210 40.20 -11.10 -41.99
N TYR A 211 41.25 -10.29 -41.77
CA TYR A 211 42.41 -10.67 -40.97
C TYR A 211 42.29 -10.34 -39.47
N VAL A 212 41.20 -9.71 -39.02
CA VAL A 212 40.99 -9.34 -37.60
C VAL A 212 41.25 -10.50 -36.62
N PRO A 213 40.77 -11.75 -36.86
CA PRO A 213 41.00 -12.85 -35.93
C PRO A 213 42.46 -13.32 -35.86
N TYR A 214 43.24 -13.10 -36.92
CA TYR A 214 44.63 -13.57 -37.06
C TYR A 214 45.65 -12.53 -36.59
N ARG A 215 45.20 -11.48 -35.92
CA ARG A 215 46.09 -10.45 -35.37
C ARG A 215 46.78 -10.93 -34.10
N ARG A 216 47.94 -10.36 -33.82
CA ARG A 216 48.63 -10.56 -32.55
C ARG A 216 47.85 -9.87 -31.45
N LEU A 217 47.77 -10.51 -30.29
CA LEU A 217 47.06 -9.98 -29.13
C LEU A 217 47.72 -8.70 -28.60
N ASN A 218 49.05 -8.68 -28.56
CA ASN A 218 49.88 -7.60 -28.04
C ASN A 218 51.08 -7.36 -28.96
N PRO A 219 51.65 -6.14 -28.99
CA PRO A 219 52.93 -5.89 -29.66
C PRO A 219 54.01 -6.83 -29.16
N GLY A 220 54.67 -7.55 -30.08
CA GLY A 220 55.74 -8.50 -29.78
C GLY A 220 55.30 -9.87 -29.24
N SER A 221 53.99 -10.16 -29.20
CA SER A 221 53.46 -11.48 -28.83
C SER A 221 53.15 -12.33 -30.06
N ASP A 222 53.53 -13.60 -30.05
CA ASP A 222 53.15 -14.57 -31.09
C ASP A 222 51.74 -15.15 -30.90
N VAL A 223 51.10 -14.87 -29.76
CA VAL A 223 49.73 -15.31 -29.47
C VAL A 223 48.72 -14.56 -30.34
N LEU A 224 47.90 -15.30 -31.07
CA LEU A 224 46.85 -14.76 -31.92
C LEU A 224 45.62 -14.38 -31.08
N LEU A 225 44.92 -13.32 -31.50
CA LEU A 225 43.69 -12.85 -30.87
C LEU A 225 42.63 -13.97 -30.80
N ARG A 226 42.43 -14.68 -31.92
CA ARG A 226 41.50 -15.82 -32.02
C ARG A 226 41.71 -16.90 -30.95
N GLU A 227 42.93 -17.12 -30.49
CA GLU A 227 43.24 -18.14 -29.48
C GLU A 227 42.81 -17.70 -28.07
N ARG A 228 42.76 -16.39 -27.81
CA ARG A 228 42.43 -15.84 -26.49
C ARG A 228 41.02 -15.27 -26.39
N THR A 229 40.37 -14.95 -27.52
CA THR A 229 38.97 -14.51 -27.55
C THR A 229 38.02 -15.48 -26.81
N PRO A 230 38.11 -16.82 -26.96
CA PRO A 230 37.27 -17.74 -26.21
C PRO A 230 37.45 -17.64 -24.69
N LEU A 231 38.67 -17.36 -24.22
CA LEU A 231 38.95 -17.17 -22.79
C LEU A 231 38.24 -15.93 -22.25
N TYR A 232 38.34 -14.79 -22.95
CA TYR A 232 37.67 -13.56 -22.51
C TYR A 232 36.15 -13.68 -22.59
N GLY A 233 35.62 -14.30 -23.65
CA GLY A 233 34.20 -14.62 -23.75
C GLY A 233 33.73 -15.53 -22.63
N GLY A 234 34.56 -16.51 -22.23
CA GLY A 234 34.30 -17.38 -21.08
C GLY A 234 34.27 -16.62 -19.75
N LEU A 235 35.17 -15.66 -19.54
CA LEU A 235 35.17 -14.81 -18.34
C LEU A 235 33.91 -13.94 -18.27
N ASP A 236 33.50 -13.33 -19.39
CA ASP A 236 32.28 -12.52 -19.46
C ASP A 236 31.01 -13.37 -19.23
N ALA A 237 30.93 -14.53 -19.88
CA ALA A 237 29.84 -15.48 -19.66
C ALA A 237 29.77 -15.94 -18.19
N THR A 238 30.93 -16.21 -17.57
CA THR A 238 30.98 -16.60 -16.15
C THR A 238 30.55 -15.44 -15.24
N ALA A 239 30.95 -14.19 -15.55
CA ALA A 239 30.49 -13.02 -14.81
C ALA A 239 28.97 -12.84 -14.88
N MET A 240 28.37 -13.09 -16.05
CA MET A 240 26.91 -13.10 -16.21
C MET A 240 26.25 -14.22 -15.42
N VAL A 241 26.84 -15.43 -15.41
CA VAL A 241 26.35 -16.53 -14.58
C VAL A 241 26.39 -16.18 -13.09
N VAL A 242 27.45 -15.50 -12.62
CA VAL A 242 27.54 -15.01 -11.23
C VAL A 242 26.42 -14.02 -10.92
N LEU A 243 26.17 -13.04 -11.79
CA LEU A 243 25.10 -12.06 -11.63
C LEU A 243 23.71 -12.72 -11.59
N LEU A 244 23.44 -13.63 -12.53
CA LEU A 244 22.17 -14.36 -12.59
C LEU A 244 21.98 -15.28 -11.37
N SER A 245 23.05 -15.96 -10.94
CA SER A 245 23.02 -16.80 -9.74
C SER A 245 22.74 -15.96 -8.49
N PHE A 246 23.36 -14.78 -8.38
CA PHE A 246 23.05 -13.84 -7.32
C PHE A 246 21.57 -13.41 -7.36
N ALA A 247 21.05 -12.98 -8.51
CA ALA A 247 19.65 -12.57 -8.63
C ALA A 247 18.70 -13.69 -8.22
N LEU A 248 18.96 -14.92 -8.65
CA LEU A 248 18.17 -16.09 -8.30
C LEU A 248 18.25 -16.40 -6.79
N VAL A 249 19.45 -16.48 -6.21
CA VAL A 249 19.66 -16.79 -4.79
C VAL A 249 19.05 -15.69 -3.91
N PHE A 250 19.27 -14.42 -4.27
CA PHE A 250 18.72 -13.28 -3.54
C PHE A 250 17.20 -13.30 -3.58
N TYR A 251 16.59 -13.45 -4.76
CA TYR A 251 15.14 -13.46 -4.92
C TYR A 251 14.47 -14.66 -4.27
N THR A 252 15.01 -15.86 -4.49
CA THR A 252 14.34 -17.11 -4.07
C THR A 252 14.61 -17.50 -2.63
N ILE A 253 15.79 -17.17 -2.08
CA ILE A 253 16.24 -17.61 -0.75
C ILE A 253 16.34 -16.42 0.20
N HIS A 254 17.12 -15.38 -0.14
CA HIS A 254 17.41 -14.29 0.80
C HIS A 254 16.16 -13.51 1.19
N ILE A 255 15.37 -13.05 0.20
CA ILE A 255 14.12 -12.31 0.47
C ILE A 255 13.19 -13.14 1.36
N LYS A 256 12.96 -14.41 1.02
CA LYS A 256 12.07 -15.28 1.80
C LYS A 256 12.57 -15.50 3.23
N ARG A 257 13.88 -15.68 3.40
CA ARG A 257 14.49 -15.88 4.72
C ARG A 257 14.33 -14.64 5.60
N VAL A 258 14.64 -13.46 5.08
CA VAL A 258 14.56 -12.21 5.84
C VAL A 258 13.12 -11.86 6.18
N VAL A 259 12.20 -12.00 5.22
CA VAL A 259 10.76 -11.79 5.47
C VAL A 259 10.26 -12.75 6.54
N ARG A 260 10.58 -14.04 6.42
CA ARG A 260 10.19 -15.04 7.42
C ARG A 260 10.76 -14.74 8.80
N GLN A 261 12.02 -14.35 8.89
CA GLN A 261 12.63 -13.99 10.17
C GLN A 261 11.92 -12.78 10.79
N GLN A 262 11.60 -11.76 9.99
CA GLN A 262 10.88 -10.59 10.46
C GLN A 262 9.43 -10.91 10.88
N ASP A 263 8.75 -11.80 10.16
CA ASP A 263 7.42 -12.29 10.53
C ASP A 263 7.46 -13.14 11.82
N GLU A 264 8.52 -13.93 12.04
CA GLU A 264 8.73 -14.70 13.28
C GLU A 264 9.05 -13.77 14.48
N ASP A 265 9.79 -12.69 14.25
CA ASP A 265 10.18 -11.73 15.28
C ASP A 265 9.07 -10.73 15.65
N ASN A 266 8.05 -10.54 14.79
CA ASN A 266 7.02 -9.53 14.97
C ASN A 266 5.61 -10.13 14.87
N ILE A 267 4.85 -10.02 15.96
CA ILE A 267 3.42 -10.34 15.94
C ILE A 267 2.66 -9.14 15.39
N THR A 268 1.96 -9.35 14.28
CA THR A 268 1.19 -8.31 13.58
C THR A 268 -0.30 -8.66 13.54
N PRO A 269 -1.20 -7.66 13.42
CA PRO A 269 -2.62 -7.93 13.20
C PRO A 269 -2.90 -8.78 11.95
N SER A 270 -2.00 -8.75 10.95
CA SER A 270 -2.09 -9.62 9.78
C SER A 270 -2.01 -11.10 10.13
N ASP A 271 -1.32 -11.48 11.21
CA ASP A 271 -1.14 -12.88 11.60
C ASP A 271 -2.43 -13.53 12.08
N PHE A 272 -3.36 -12.71 12.57
CA PHE A 272 -4.65 -13.16 13.07
C PHE A 272 -5.82 -12.78 12.16
N SER A 273 -5.59 -12.02 11.09
CA SER A 273 -6.66 -11.53 10.24
C SER A 273 -6.73 -12.21 8.87
N VAL A 274 -7.95 -12.37 8.39
CA VAL A 274 -8.26 -12.78 7.01
C VAL A 274 -8.98 -11.63 6.31
N HIS A 275 -8.48 -11.27 5.14
CA HIS A 275 -9.12 -10.32 4.24
C HIS A 275 -10.12 -11.07 3.35
N VAL A 276 -11.41 -10.74 3.50
CA VAL A 276 -12.51 -11.37 2.79
C VAL A 276 -12.98 -10.45 1.67
N MET A 277 -12.81 -10.93 0.44
CA MET A 277 -13.14 -10.21 -0.80
C MET A 277 -14.30 -10.88 -1.53
N GLY A 278 -14.99 -10.11 -2.39
CA GLY A 278 -16.10 -10.64 -3.20
C GLY A 278 -17.38 -10.91 -2.40
N LEU A 279 -17.55 -10.18 -1.29
CA LEU A 279 -18.74 -10.22 -0.47
C LEU A 279 -19.95 -9.63 -1.24
N PRO A 280 -21.17 -10.18 -1.06
CA PRO A 280 -22.38 -9.52 -1.54
C PRO A 280 -22.49 -8.10 -0.99
N ARG A 281 -22.79 -7.12 -1.86
CA ARG A 281 -22.90 -5.70 -1.46
C ARG A 281 -23.95 -5.47 -0.38
N ARG A 282 -25.06 -6.20 -0.48
CA ARG A 282 -26.14 -6.22 0.50
C ARG A 282 -26.42 -7.66 0.91
N LEU A 283 -26.82 -7.81 2.16
CA LEU A 283 -27.25 -9.09 2.70
C LEU A 283 -28.76 -9.02 2.85
N GLY A 284 -29.47 -9.96 2.24
CA GLY A 284 -30.93 -9.96 2.30
C GLY A 284 -31.60 -8.92 1.42
N THR A 285 -32.93 -8.84 1.54
CA THR A 285 -33.74 -7.80 0.90
C THR A 285 -34.16 -6.69 1.87
N THR A 286 -34.11 -6.97 3.18
CA THR A 286 -34.51 -6.03 4.23
C THR A 286 -33.29 -5.32 4.85
N PRO A 287 -33.42 -4.05 5.28
CA PRO A 287 -32.35 -3.34 5.97
C PRO A 287 -31.88 -4.06 7.24
N GLU A 288 -32.80 -4.68 7.98
CA GLU A 288 -32.51 -5.38 9.23
C GLU A 288 -31.59 -6.59 9.01
N GLU A 289 -31.78 -7.34 7.91
CA GLU A 289 -30.88 -8.43 7.52
C GLU A 289 -29.48 -7.89 7.17
N HIS A 290 -29.42 -6.75 6.50
CA HIS A 290 -28.17 -6.10 6.15
C HIS A 290 -27.41 -5.61 7.40
N HIS A 291 -28.09 -5.15 8.43
CA HIS A 291 -27.46 -4.73 9.68
C HIS A 291 -26.79 -5.92 10.42
N GLN A 292 -27.27 -7.15 10.19
CA GLN A 292 -26.70 -8.37 10.77
C GLN A 292 -25.47 -8.92 10.00
N TYR A 293 -24.95 -8.20 8.99
CA TYR A 293 -23.87 -8.70 8.12
C TYR A 293 -22.66 -9.21 8.91
N ALA A 294 -22.15 -8.40 9.84
CA ALA A 294 -20.97 -8.75 10.63
C ALA A 294 -21.21 -9.99 11.49
N HIS A 295 -22.40 -10.10 12.10
CA HIS A 295 -22.80 -11.24 12.92
C HIS A 295 -22.90 -12.52 12.09
N ARG A 296 -23.55 -12.47 10.92
CA ARG A 296 -23.69 -13.64 10.02
C ARG A 296 -22.34 -14.10 9.50
N LEU A 297 -21.44 -13.16 9.20
CA LEU A 297 -20.07 -13.48 8.78
C LEU A 297 -19.27 -14.12 9.91
N LYS A 298 -19.41 -13.61 11.15
CA LYS A 298 -18.81 -14.20 12.35
C LYS A 298 -19.29 -15.64 12.56
N GLU A 299 -20.61 -15.85 12.60
CA GLU A 299 -21.23 -17.17 12.79
C GLU A 299 -20.76 -18.18 11.72
N HIS A 300 -20.63 -17.72 10.47
CA HIS A 300 -20.14 -18.54 9.37
C HIS A 300 -18.71 -19.04 9.60
N PHE A 301 -17.78 -18.16 10.01
CA PHE A 301 -16.40 -18.56 10.30
C PHE A 301 -16.29 -19.41 11.56
N GLU A 302 -17.08 -19.12 12.60
CA GLU A 302 -17.15 -19.94 13.82
C GLU A 302 -17.62 -21.36 13.50
N ARG A 303 -18.65 -21.50 12.66
CA ARG A 303 -19.15 -22.81 12.20
C ARG A 303 -18.08 -23.59 11.44
N LEU A 304 -17.37 -22.94 10.52
CA LEU A 304 -16.29 -23.59 9.76
C LEU A 304 -15.17 -24.10 10.65
N ILE A 305 -14.81 -23.33 11.69
CA ILE A 305 -13.77 -23.74 12.64
C ILE A 305 -14.29 -24.80 13.60
N GLY A 306 -15.59 -24.84 13.89
CA GLY A 306 -16.22 -25.94 14.62
C GLY A 306 -16.05 -27.31 13.95
N ASP A 307 -15.89 -27.34 12.63
CA ASP A 307 -15.59 -28.56 11.85
C ASP A 307 -14.09 -28.96 11.87
N MET A 308 -13.22 -28.14 12.47
CA MET A 308 -11.80 -28.45 12.59
C MET A 308 -11.64 -29.67 13.53
N PRO A 309 -10.89 -30.72 13.13
CA PRO A 309 -10.62 -31.84 14.03
C PRO A 309 -9.97 -31.28 15.29
N ALA A 310 -10.48 -31.69 16.46
CA ALA A 310 -9.89 -31.29 17.74
C ALA A 310 -8.43 -31.73 17.76
N GLU A 311 -7.51 -30.79 17.53
CA GLU A 311 -6.11 -31.02 17.90
C GLU A 311 -6.07 -31.20 19.42
N GLU A 312 -5.10 -31.95 19.94
CA GLU A 312 -5.01 -32.39 21.34
C GLU A 312 -4.83 -31.25 22.38
N GLY A 313 -5.07 -29.99 22.00
CA GLY A 313 -5.20 -28.85 22.90
C GLY A 313 -6.62 -28.70 23.41
N GLU A 314 -6.78 -28.70 24.73
CA GLU A 314 -8.03 -28.34 25.39
C GLU A 314 -8.35 -26.88 25.05
N ARG A 315 -9.32 -26.69 24.14
CA ARG A 315 -9.81 -25.36 23.79
C ARG A 315 -10.54 -24.78 24.99
N ASP A 316 -10.14 -23.58 25.42
CA ASP A 316 -10.89 -22.82 26.41
C ASP A 316 -12.28 -22.48 25.83
N PRO A 317 -13.38 -23.08 26.36
CA PRO A 317 -14.71 -22.85 25.84
C PRO A 317 -15.18 -21.40 26.00
N ASP A 318 -14.53 -20.63 26.88
CA ASP A 318 -14.87 -19.24 27.16
C ASP A 318 -14.20 -18.26 26.19
N GLN A 319 -13.22 -18.70 25.40
CA GLN A 319 -12.53 -17.82 24.45
C GLN A 319 -13.24 -17.76 23.09
N PRO A 320 -13.56 -16.56 22.58
CA PRO A 320 -14.21 -16.42 21.29
C PRO A 320 -13.25 -16.84 20.16
N ILE A 321 -13.75 -17.62 19.21
CA ILE A 321 -12.97 -18.03 18.02
C ILE A 321 -12.63 -16.83 17.14
N VAL A 322 -13.65 -16.01 16.90
CA VAL A 322 -13.60 -14.78 16.11
C VAL A 322 -13.74 -13.61 17.06
N CYS A 323 -12.65 -12.86 17.21
CA CYS A 323 -12.59 -11.69 18.07
C CYS A 323 -13.40 -10.53 17.47
N GLU A 324 -13.19 -10.24 16.18
CA GLU A 324 -13.77 -9.07 15.53
C GLU A 324 -14.04 -9.31 14.04
N VAL A 325 -15.09 -8.67 13.54
CA VAL A 325 -15.39 -8.57 12.10
C VAL A 325 -15.54 -7.10 11.73
N ALA A 326 -14.53 -6.56 11.05
CA ALA A 326 -14.53 -5.20 10.54
C ALA A 326 -15.00 -5.17 9.08
N LEU A 327 -16.14 -4.53 8.81
CA LEU A 327 -16.68 -4.38 7.45
C LEU A 327 -16.13 -3.10 6.83
N ALA A 328 -15.55 -3.19 5.63
CA ALA A 328 -15.25 -2.00 4.84
C ALA A 328 -16.41 -1.72 3.88
N ARG A 329 -16.95 -0.51 3.97
CA ARG A 329 -18.16 -0.08 3.28
C ARG A 329 -17.84 0.88 2.14
N ASP A 330 -18.76 0.98 1.20
CA ASP A 330 -18.66 1.97 0.13
C ASP A 330 -19.05 3.35 0.66
N TYR A 331 -18.11 4.29 0.54
CA TYR A 331 -18.32 5.69 0.89
C TYR A 331 -18.57 6.56 -0.34
N ASP A 332 -18.88 5.98 -1.50
CA ASP A 332 -19.17 6.67 -2.76
C ASP A 332 -18.06 7.67 -3.15
N GLY A 333 -16.80 7.34 -2.86
CA GLY A 333 -15.66 8.22 -3.08
C GLY A 333 -15.49 9.36 -2.07
N ALA A 334 -16.22 9.39 -0.94
CA ALA A 334 -16.06 10.41 0.09
C ALA A 334 -14.63 10.47 0.65
N VAL A 335 -13.97 9.31 0.78
CA VAL A 335 -12.54 9.24 1.18
C VAL A 335 -11.66 10.01 0.19
N ARG A 336 -11.91 9.87 -1.11
CA ARG A 336 -11.19 10.62 -2.16
C ARG A 336 -11.46 12.12 -2.05
N ASN A 337 -12.70 12.51 -1.78
CA ASN A 337 -13.08 13.92 -1.58
C ASN A 337 -12.38 14.51 -0.34
N PHE A 338 -12.31 13.75 0.75
CA PHE A 338 -11.61 14.13 1.97
C PHE A 338 -10.10 14.30 1.75
N LEU A 339 -9.46 13.37 1.04
CA LEU A 339 -8.05 13.53 0.63
C LEU A 339 -7.85 14.75 -0.27
N GLY A 340 -8.82 15.04 -1.15
CA GLY A 340 -8.86 16.26 -1.96
C GLY A 340 -8.90 17.52 -1.10
N GLN A 341 -9.74 17.55 -0.06
CA GLN A 341 -9.80 18.65 0.90
C GLN A 341 -8.46 18.84 1.62
N GLY A 342 -7.81 17.76 2.07
CA GLY A 342 -6.50 17.83 2.73
C GLY A 342 -5.46 18.55 1.86
N LYS A 343 -5.39 18.21 0.56
CA LYS A 343 -4.49 18.88 -0.40
C LYS A 343 -4.82 20.38 -0.56
N LEU A 344 -6.10 20.72 -0.61
CA LEU A 344 -6.55 22.11 -0.71
C LEU A 344 -6.24 22.91 0.57
N TYR A 345 -6.34 22.30 1.76
CA TYR A 345 -5.96 22.94 3.01
C TYR A 345 -4.47 23.28 3.06
N VAL A 346 -3.59 22.36 2.67
CA VAL A 346 -2.14 22.62 2.60
C VAL A 346 -1.86 23.78 1.65
N ARG A 347 -2.42 23.73 0.43
CA ARG A 347 -2.27 24.80 -0.56
C ARG A 347 -2.82 26.14 -0.07
N LYS A 348 -3.94 26.13 0.64
CA LYS A 348 -4.53 27.33 1.25
C LYS A 348 -3.57 27.92 2.27
N HIS A 349 -3.02 27.11 3.17
CA HIS A 349 -2.07 27.57 4.19
C HIS A 349 -0.81 28.20 3.58
N GLU A 350 -0.24 27.56 2.56
CA GLU A 350 0.91 28.11 1.82
C GLU A 350 0.58 29.45 1.16
N MET A 351 -0.58 29.56 0.49
CA MET A 351 -1.00 30.81 -0.15
C MET A 351 -1.28 31.91 0.87
N VAL A 352 -1.90 31.59 2.02
CA VAL A 352 -2.13 32.55 3.09
C VAL A 352 -0.80 33.07 3.65
N ALA A 353 0.17 32.19 3.90
CA ALA A 353 1.51 32.61 4.33
C ALA A 353 2.18 33.54 3.31
N GLN A 354 2.06 33.23 2.01
CA GLN A 354 2.55 34.11 0.93
C GLN A 354 1.80 35.44 0.86
N VAL A 355 0.47 35.47 1.07
CA VAL A 355 -0.31 36.71 1.18
C VAL A 355 0.24 37.57 2.31
N THR A 356 0.46 36.99 3.50
CA THR A 356 1.00 37.70 4.66
C THR A 356 2.40 38.27 4.37
N ALA A 357 3.28 37.49 3.74
CA ALA A 357 4.62 37.94 3.35
C ALA A 357 4.57 39.11 2.33
N LEU A 358 3.72 39.00 1.30
CA LEU A 358 3.57 40.05 0.28
C LEU A 358 3.01 41.36 0.85
N TYR A 359 2.15 41.30 1.86
CA TYR A 359 1.70 42.50 2.57
C TYR A 359 2.83 43.13 3.40
N ALA A 360 3.66 42.33 4.06
CA ALA A 360 4.82 42.84 4.78
C ALA A 360 5.83 43.53 3.86
N GLU A 361 5.94 43.08 2.60
CA GLU A 361 6.78 43.70 1.57
C GLU A 361 6.16 44.91 0.87
N GLY A 362 4.91 45.30 1.20
CA GLY A 362 4.20 46.40 0.53
C GLY A 362 3.69 46.08 -0.89
N LYS A 363 3.74 44.82 -1.34
CA LYS A 363 3.32 44.37 -2.69
C LYS A 363 1.81 44.12 -2.78
N THR A 364 1.00 45.15 -2.48
CA THR A 364 -0.47 45.04 -2.31
C THR A 364 -1.23 44.47 -3.51
N LYS A 365 -0.86 44.84 -4.76
CA LYS A 365 -1.54 44.33 -5.96
C LYS A 365 -1.37 42.81 -6.14
N LYS A 366 -0.18 42.27 -5.82
CA LYS A 366 0.10 40.82 -5.92
C LYS A 366 -0.62 40.07 -4.79
N ALA A 367 -0.60 40.60 -3.57
CA ALA A 367 -1.33 40.03 -2.43
C ALA A 367 -2.83 39.88 -2.73
N ARG A 368 -3.49 40.93 -3.24
CA ARG A 368 -4.91 40.87 -3.63
C ARG A 368 -5.22 39.84 -4.72
N LYS A 369 -4.29 39.61 -5.67
CA LYS A 369 -4.46 38.56 -6.70
C LYS A 369 -4.40 37.17 -6.06
N LEU A 370 -3.53 36.98 -5.06
CA LEU A 370 -3.38 35.71 -4.35
C LEU A 370 -4.55 35.46 -3.39
N GLU A 371 -5.06 36.48 -2.72
CA GLU A 371 -6.30 36.41 -1.93
C GLU A 371 -7.51 35.93 -2.75
N LYS A 372 -7.65 36.40 -4.00
CA LYS A 372 -8.69 35.89 -4.91
C LYS A 372 -8.56 34.39 -5.18
N LYS A 373 -7.33 33.87 -5.26
CA LYS A 373 -7.07 32.42 -5.40
C LYS A 373 -7.39 31.67 -4.11
N VAL A 374 -7.05 32.24 -2.94
CA VAL A 374 -7.43 31.68 -1.64
C VAL A 374 -8.96 31.58 -1.51
N ALA A 375 -9.69 32.62 -1.90
CA ALA A 375 -11.15 32.62 -1.91
C ALA A 375 -11.74 31.58 -2.88
N ALA A 376 -11.10 31.34 -4.03
CA ALA A 376 -11.51 30.28 -4.95
C ALA A 376 -11.29 28.88 -4.33
N ILE A 377 -10.17 28.65 -3.65
CA ILE A 377 -9.91 27.41 -2.90
C ILE A 377 -10.94 27.22 -1.78
N ASP A 378 -11.32 28.29 -1.08
CA ASP A 378 -12.37 28.23 -0.06
C ASP A 378 -13.74 27.83 -0.63
N ALA A 379 -14.09 28.33 -1.82
CA ALA A 379 -15.31 27.91 -2.52
C ALA A 379 -15.25 26.42 -2.92
N GLU A 380 -14.11 25.93 -3.40
CA GLU A 380 -13.91 24.50 -3.70
C GLU A 380 -13.99 23.63 -2.44
N LEU A 381 -13.37 24.06 -1.33
CA LEU A 381 -13.44 23.38 -0.04
C LEU A 381 -14.88 23.31 0.47
N ALA A 382 -15.66 24.38 0.33
CA ALA A 382 -17.08 24.39 0.69
C ALA A 382 -17.89 23.37 -0.12
N LYS A 383 -17.69 23.33 -1.45
CA LYS A 383 -18.35 22.35 -2.34
C LYS A 383 -17.99 20.92 -1.98
N LEU A 384 -16.71 20.63 -1.70
CA LEU A 384 -16.30 19.30 -1.23
C LEU A 384 -16.88 19.00 0.16
N GLY A 385 -17.01 20.01 1.01
CA GLY A 385 -17.61 19.92 2.35
C GLY A 385 -19.07 19.49 2.30
N GLU A 386 -19.85 20.05 1.38
CA GLU A 386 -21.25 19.65 1.16
C GLU A 386 -21.35 18.18 0.70
N ASN A 387 -20.47 17.74 -0.21
CA ASN A 387 -20.42 16.35 -0.67
C ASN A 387 -20.05 15.36 0.45
N VAL A 388 -19.14 15.76 1.35
CA VAL A 388 -18.79 14.92 2.51
C VAL A 388 -19.91 14.93 3.56
N LYS A 389 -20.59 16.06 3.74
CA LYS A 389 -21.71 16.18 4.68
C LYS A 389 -22.91 15.34 4.27
N SER A 390 -23.30 15.35 2.99
CA SER A 390 -24.38 14.50 2.49
C SER A 390 -24.10 13.01 2.68
N GLN A 391 -22.82 12.63 2.68
CA GLN A 391 -22.38 11.28 3.00
C GLN A 391 -22.45 11.03 4.51
N LYS A 392 -22.03 11.96 5.36
CA LYS A 392 -22.08 11.82 6.82
C LYS A 392 -23.49 11.51 7.36
N ASP A 393 -24.52 12.03 6.70
CA ASP A 393 -25.91 11.83 7.13
C ASP A 393 -26.44 10.41 6.85
N LYS A 394 -25.76 9.62 6.00
CA LYS A 394 -26.07 8.20 5.81
C LYS A 394 -25.51 7.37 6.97
N LEU A 395 -26.35 6.58 7.63
CA LEU A 395 -25.91 5.61 8.63
C LEU A 395 -24.96 4.61 7.98
N ASP A 396 -23.85 4.29 8.66
CA ASP A 396 -22.89 3.32 8.14
C ASP A 396 -23.54 1.96 7.89
N LEU A 397 -24.51 1.57 8.72
CA LEU A 397 -25.24 0.31 8.59
C LEU A 397 -25.99 0.15 7.27
N ASP A 398 -26.39 1.26 6.63
CA ASP A 398 -27.18 1.26 5.39
C ASP A 398 -26.30 1.28 4.12
N ARG A 399 -24.98 1.42 4.28
CA ARG A 399 -24.03 1.45 3.16
C ARG A 399 -23.67 0.04 2.72
N ASP A 400 -23.54 -0.13 1.41
CA ASP A 400 -23.09 -1.37 0.80
C ASP A 400 -21.72 -1.81 1.36
N VAL A 401 -21.55 -3.12 1.55
CA VAL A 401 -20.30 -3.74 2.02
C VAL A 401 -19.44 -4.11 0.82
N CYS A 402 -18.17 -3.72 0.83
CA CYS A 402 -17.22 -4.03 -0.24
C CYS A 402 -16.34 -5.24 0.11
N GLN A 403 -15.86 -5.28 1.35
CA GLN A 403 -14.91 -6.25 1.86
C GLN A 403 -15.03 -6.36 3.39
N ALA A 404 -14.42 -7.38 3.97
CA ALA A 404 -14.33 -7.51 5.43
C ALA A 404 -12.94 -7.96 5.86
N HIS A 405 -12.56 -7.59 7.08
CA HIS A 405 -11.41 -8.14 7.80
C HIS A 405 -11.94 -8.89 9.01
N VAL A 406 -11.63 -10.18 9.08
CA VAL A 406 -12.05 -11.06 10.18
C VAL A 406 -10.81 -11.37 11.01
N ILE A 407 -10.85 -11.05 12.30
CA ILE A 407 -9.73 -11.26 13.24
C ILE A 407 -10.08 -12.45 14.14
N PHE A 408 -9.19 -13.44 14.14
CA PHE A 408 -9.27 -14.66 14.93
C PHE A 408 -8.46 -14.54 16.23
N ASN A 409 -8.80 -15.35 17.23
CA ASN A 409 -8.04 -15.38 18.48
C ASN A 409 -6.67 -16.07 18.33
N GLU A 410 -6.57 -17.03 17.40
CA GLU A 410 -5.37 -17.83 17.18
C GLU A 410 -4.97 -17.88 15.69
N GLU A 411 -3.67 -17.95 15.43
CA GLU A 411 -3.11 -18.05 14.08
C GLU A 411 -3.51 -19.37 13.39
N ALA A 412 -3.69 -20.45 14.16
CA ALA A 412 -4.12 -21.75 13.66
C ALA A 412 -5.49 -21.68 12.96
N TYR A 413 -6.43 -20.91 13.51
CA TYR A 413 -7.75 -20.70 12.92
C TYR A 413 -7.67 -20.01 11.56
N LYS A 414 -6.84 -18.96 11.44
CA LYS A 414 -6.57 -18.30 10.15
C LYS A 414 -6.01 -19.31 9.13
N LYS A 415 -4.97 -20.08 9.50
CA LYS A 415 -4.35 -21.09 8.62
C LYS A 415 -5.37 -22.12 8.13
N PHE A 416 -6.22 -22.60 9.03
CA PHE A 416 -7.29 -23.53 8.70
C PHE A 416 -8.29 -22.93 7.70
N ILE A 417 -8.77 -21.71 7.94
CA ILE A 417 -9.70 -21.01 7.05
C ILE A 417 -9.07 -20.78 5.68
N LEU A 418 -7.83 -20.30 5.61
CA LEU A 418 -7.13 -20.09 4.34
C LEU A 418 -6.94 -21.40 3.57
N HIS A 419 -6.66 -22.50 4.26
CA HIS A 419 -6.57 -23.83 3.64
C HIS A 419 -7.94 -24.30 3.12
N ARG A 420 -9.02 -24.11 3.90
CA ARG A 420 -10.38 -24.46 3.48
C ARG A 420 -10.82 -23.68 2.24
N TYR A 421 -10.41 -22.41 2.14
CA TYR A 421 -10.71 -21.52 1.04
C TYR A 421 -9.63 -21.48 -0.06
N ARG A 422 -8.61 -22.36 -0.05
CA ARG A 422 -7.50 -22.31 -1.02
C ARG A 422 -7.92 -22.33 -2.50
N PHE A 423 -9.10 -22.88 -2.77
CA PHE A 423 -9.66 -22.99 -4.12
C PHE A 423 -10.61 -21.84 -4.50
N SER A 424 -11.01 -20.99 -3.57
CA SER A 424 -11.93 -19.87 -3.81
C SER A 424 -11.41 -18.82 -4.80
N GLY A 425 -10.08 -18.72 -4.93
CA GLY A 425 -9.43 -17.87 -5.93
C GLY A 425 -9.40 -18.47 -7.34
N SER A 426 -9.58 -19.78 -7.48
CA SER A 426 -9.54 -20.43 -8.79
C SER A 426 -10.83 -20.16 -9.55
N TRP A 427 -10.71 -19.57 -10.75
CA TRP A 427 -11.85 -19.28 -11.63
C TRP A 427 -12.66 -20.54 -11.97
N LEU A 428 -11.99 -21.68 -12.14
CA LEU A 428 -12.62 -22.98 -12.39
C LEU A 428 -13.52 -23.39 -11.22
N TRP A 429 -13.04 -23.20 -9.99
CA TRP A 429 -13.81 -23.49 -8.80
C TRP A 429 -14.98 -22.53 -8.66
N ARG A 430 -14.82 -21.24 -8.98
CA ARG A 430 -15.93 -20.27 -8.97
C ARG A 430 -17.03 -20.69 -9.94
N LEU A 431 -16.68 -21.15 -11.14
CA LEU A 431 -17.65 -21.67 -12.11
C LEU A 431 -18.34 -22.93 -11.59
N ALA A 432 -17.60 -23.89 -11.05
CA ALA A 432 -18.16 -25.12 -10.50
C ALA A 432 -19.09 -24.86 -9.30
N THR A 433 -18.75 -23.90 -8.43
CA THR A 433 -19.64 -23.49 -7.33
C THR A 433 -20.85 -22.74 -7.85
N ALA A 434 -20.72 -21.89 -8.87
CA ALA A 434 -21.85 -21.17 -9.44
C ALA A 434 -22.87 -22.13 -10.08
N THR A 435 -22.40 -23.16 -10.80
CA THR A 435 -23.27 -24.19 -11.36
C THR A 435 -23.92 -25.04 -10.28
N ALA A 436 -23.18 -25.45 -9.25
CA ALA A 436 -23.72 -26.21 -8.13
C ALA A 436 -24.81 -25.43 -7.37
N THR A 437 -24.59 -24.14 -7.08
CA THR A 437 -25.58 -23.28 -6.42
C THR A 437 -26.82 -23.08 -7.30
N LEU A 438 -26.64 -22.92 -8.61
CA LEU A 438 -27.76 -22.80 -9.54
C LEU A 438 -28.58 -24.10 -9.60
N SER A 439 -27.93 -25.26 -9.61
CA SER A 439 -28.60 -26.56 -9.52
C SER A 439 -29.33 -26.76 -8.18
N ALA A 440 -28.74 -26.35 -7.07
CA ALA A 440 -29.37 -26.45 -5.74
C ALA A 440 -30.61 -25.55 -5.63
N ASN A 441 -30.53 -24.31 -6.14
CA ASN A 441 -31.67 -23.38 -6.17
C ASN A 441 -32.80 -23.91 -7.06
N LEU A 442 -32.46 -24.51 -8.21
CA LEU A 442 -33.44 -25.14 -9.09
C LEU A 442 -34.15 -26.32 -8.40
N LEU A 443 -33.39 -27.16 -7.68
CA LEU A 443 -33.93 -28.29 -6.94
C LEU A 443 -34.85 -27.86 -5.79
N MET A 444 -34.45 -26.84 -5.01
CA MET A 444 -35.30 -26.26 -3.96
C MET A 444 -36.60 -25.68 -4.53
N SER A 445 -36.53 -24.98 -5.67
CA SER A 445 -37.71 -24.43 -6.33
C SER A 445 -38.69 -25.52 -6.79
N GLN A 446 -38.18 -26.62 -7.35
CA GLN A 446 -39.01 -27.79 -7.70
C GLN A 446 -39.66 -28.42 -6.47
N GLN A 447 -38.93 -28.55 -5.36
CA GLN A 447 -39.47 -29.11 -4.13
C GLN A 447 -40.58 -28.24 -3.53
N GLN A 448 -40.43 -26.91 -3.56
CA GLN A 448 -41.48 -25.98 -3.14
C GLN A 448 -42.74 -26.08 -4.03
N GLN A 449 -42.58 -26.22 -5.35
CA GLN A 449 -43.71 -26.42 -6.26
C GLN A 449 -44.46 -27.73 -5.97
N GLN A 450 -43.75 -28.82 -5.70
CA GLN A 450 -44.37 -30.10 -5.33
C GLN A 450 -45.14 -30.00 -4.00
N GLN A 451 -44.60 -29.31 -3.00
CA GLN A 451 -45.30 -29.07 -1.73
C GLN A 451 -46.58 -28.24 -1.93
N GLN A 452 -46.54 -27.20 -2.77
CA GLN A 452 -47.72 -26.40 -3.09
C GLN A 452 -48.79 -27.25 -3.81
N GLN A 453 -48.40 -28.11 -4.75
CA GLN A 453 -49.33 -29.03 -5.43
C GLN A 453 -49.98 -30.01 -4.45
N GLN A 454 -49.21 -30.57 -3.51
CA GLN A 454 -49.74 -31.45 -2.46
C GLN A 454 -50.73 -30.73 -1.55
N GLN A 455 -50.43 -29.49 -1.15
CA GLN A 455 -51.37 -28.67 -0.36
C GLN A 455 -52.66 -28.36 -1.13
N GLN A 456 -52.57 -28.04 -2.42
CA GLN A 456 -53.75 -27.83 -3.27
C GLN A 456 -54.60 -29.10 -3.41
N GLN A 457 -53.97 -30.26 -3.57
CA GLN A 457 -54.69 -31.55 -3.61
C GLN A 457 -55.38 -31.86 -2.28
N GLN A 458 -54.73 -31.59 -1.15
CA GLN A 458 -55.35 -31.76 0.16
C GLN A 458 -56.55 -30.84 0.35
N LEU A 459 -56.45 -29.56 -0.03
CA LEU A 459 -57.56 -28.62 0.02
C LEU A 459 -58.72 -29.04 -0.89
N ALA A 460 -58.42 -29.52 -2.11
CA ALA A 460 -59.44 -30.06 -3.01
C ALA A 460 -60.17 -31.27 -2.41
N ASN A 461 -59.44 -32.20 -1.78
CA ASN A 461 -60.04 -33.35 -1.11
C ASN A 461 -60.91 -32.95 0.09
N VAL A 462 -60.49 -31.95 0.86
CA VAL A 462 -61.30 -31.39 1.97
C VAL A 462 -62.60 -30.77 1.44
N MET A 463 -62.54 -29.98 0.35
CA MET A 463 -63.74 -29.41 -0.26
C MET A 463 -64.73 -30.49 -0.73
N ILE A 464 -64.24 -31.55 -1.39
CA ILE A 464 -65.06 -32.68 -1.83
C ILE A 464 -65.72 -33.38 -0.62
N SER A 465 -64.97 -33.63 0.46
CA SER A 465 -65.53 -34.24 1.68
C SER A 465 -66.57 -33.36 2.39
N SER A 466 -66.41 -32.04 2.37
CA SER A 466 -67.40 -31.11 2.96
C SER A 466 -68.71 -31.03 2.16
N SER A 467 -68.66 -31.17 0.84
CA SER A 467 -69.86 -31.20 -0.01
C SER A 467 -70.70 -32.48 0.17
N THR A 468 -70.08 -33.58 0.58
CA THR A 468 -70.77 -34.89 0.75
C THR A 468 -71.45 -35.04 2.13
N HIS A 469 -71.21 -34.13 3.07
CA HIS A 469 -71.90 -34.10 4.37
C HIS A 469 -73.10 -33.14 4.43
N ASN A 470 -73.29 -32.28 3.41
CA ASN A 470 -74.43 -31.35 3.32
C ASN A 470 -75.56 -31.82 2.39
N ASN A 471 -75.47 -33.05 1.86
CA ASN A 471 -76.58 -33.79 1.26
C ASN A 471 -76.92 -34.97 2.17
#